data_AF-A0A7J8GV55-F1
#
_entry.id   AF-A0A7J8GV55-F1
#
_cell.length_a   1.000
_cell.length_b   1.000
_cell.length_c   1.000
_cell.angle_alpha   90.00
_cell.angle_beta   90.00
_cell.angle_gamma   90.00
#
_symmetry.space_group_name_H-M   'P 1'
#
loop_
_entity.id
_entity.type
_entity.pdbx_description
1 polymer ?
#
loop_
_entity_poly.entity_id
_entity_poly.type
_entity_poly.pdbx_seq_one_letter_code
_entity_poly.pdbx_strand_id
1 'polypeptide(L)'
;MVLLAAAVCTKAGKAIVSRQFVEMTRTRIEGLLAAFPKLMNTGKQHTFVETESVRYVYQPMEKLYMVLITTKNSNILEDLETLRLFSRVIPEYCRALEENEISEHCFDLIFAFDEIVALGYRENVNLAQIRTFTEMDSHEEKVFRAVRETQEREAKAEMRRKAKELQQARRDAERQGKKAPGFGGFGSSTVSGGSTAAMITDTIIETDKPKVAPAPTRPSGPSKALKLGAKGKDVNIEYELQEDNLELNDVVITIPLPSGVGAPVIGEIDGEYRHDSRRNTLEWCLPVIDAKNKSGSLEFSIAGQPNDFFPVQVSFISKKNYCNIQVTKVTQVDGNSPVRFSTETTFLVDKYEIL
;
A
#
# COMPACT_ATOMS: atom_id res chain seq x y z
N MET A 1 0.81 -19.95 -3.88
CA MET A 1 2.17 -19.38 -3.82
C MET A 1 2.69 -19.59 -2.41
N VAL A 2 3.95 -20.01 -2.23
CA VAL A 2 4.57 -20.04 -0.90
C VAL A 2 6.02 -19.59 -1.04
N LEU A 3 6.28 -18.35 -0.64
CA LEU A 3 7.60 -17.78 -0.46
C LEU A 3 8.09 -18.17 0.94
N LEU A 4 9.21 -18.90 1.01
CA LEU A 4 9.71 -19.46 2.26
C LEU A 4 10.56 -18.44 3.01
N ALA A 5 11.47 -17.79 2.30
CA ALA A 5 12.38 -16.80 2.86
C ALA A 5 12.83 -15.78 1.82
N ALA A 6 13.13 -14.58 2.29
CA ALA A 6 13.83 -13.54 1.56
C ALA A 6 15.19 -13.30 2.23
N ALA A 7 16.25 -13.07 1.46
CA ALA A 7 17.57 -12.82 1.99
C ALA A 7 18.35 -11.85 1.11
N VAL A 8 19.12 -10.97 1.77
CA VAL A 8 20.20 -10.22 1.14
C VAL A 8 21.51 -10.92 1.54
N CYS A 9 22.28 -11.35 0.55
CA CYS A 9 23.52 -12.06 0.78
C CYS A 9 24.65 -11.53 -0.10
N THR A 10 25.89 -11.77 0.32
CA THR A 10 27.07 -11.42 -0.48
C THR A 10 27.23 -12.40 -1.64
N LYS A 11 28.12 -12.08 -2.60
CA LYS A 11 28.45 -13.01 -3.70
C LYS A 11 29.03 -14.35 -3.23
N ALA A 12 29.54 -14.41 -2.00
CA ALA A 12 30.03 -15.63 -1.37
C ALA A 12 28.91 -16.47 -0.70
N GLY A 13 27.65 -16.02 -0.73
CA GLY A 13 26.52 -16.70 -0.11
C GLY A 13 26.39 -16.48 1.40
N LYS A 14 27.17 -15.55 1.96
CA LYS A 14 27.01 -15.12 3.36
C LYS A 14 25.75 -14.27 3.46
N ALA A 15 24.78 -14.72 4.24
CA ALA A 15 23.57 -13.96 4.54
C ALA A 15 23.91 -12.75 5.43
N ILE A 16 23.46 -11.56 5.02
CA ILE A 16 23.56 -10.32 5.81
C ILE A 16 22.28 -10.14 6.61
N VAL A 17 21.15 -10.19 5.91
CA VAL A 17 19.81 -10.24 6.50
C VAL A 17 19.01 -11.34 5.82
N SER A 18 18.23 -12.09 6.58
CA SER A 18 17.26 -13.03 6.03
C SER A 18 16.00 -13.07 6.87
N ARG A 19 14.87 -12.90 6.21
CA ARG A 19 13.53 -13.00 6.78
C ARG A 19 12.87 -14.30 6.32
N GLN A 20 12.37 -15.08 7.26
CA GLN A 20 11.62 -16.31 6.97
C GLN A 20 10.14 -16.04 7.21
N PHE A 21 9.31 -16.37 6.22
CA PHE A 21 7.85 -16.19 6.28
C PHE A 21 7.11 -17.48 6.60
N VAL A 22 7.83 -18.60 6.54
CA VAL A 22 7.36 -19.94 6.93
C VAL A 22 8.38 -20.50 7.91
N GLU A 23 7.89 -21.25 8.91
CA GLU A 23 8.72 -21.84 9.95
C GLU A 23 9.87 -22.68 9.35
N MET A 24 11.09 -22.29 9.69
CA MET A 24 12.30 -22.92 9.18
C MET A 24 13.40 -22.85 10.23
N THR A 25 14.17 -23.93 10.40
CA THR A 25 15.31 -23.93 11.31
C THR A 25 16.45 -23.07 10.75
N ARG A 26 17.19 -22.41 11.64
CA ARG A 26 18.35 -21.59 11.29
C ARG A 26 19.38 -22.35 10.45
N THR A 27 19.68 -23.59 10.82
CA THR A 27 20.63 -24.45 10.09
C THR A 27 20.19 -24.71 8.65
N ARG A 28 18.89 -24.83 8.41
CA ARG A 28 18.35 -25.06 7.06
C ARG A 28 18.53 -23.82 6.19
N ILE A 29 18.17 -22.63 6.67
CA ILE A 29 18.32 -21.39 5.88
C ILE A 29 19.79 -21.07 5.60
N GLU A 30 20.68 -21.20 6.59
CA GLU A 30 22.12 -21.01 6.40
C GLU A 30 22.69 -22.00 5.37
N GLY A 31 22.27 -23.27 5.42
CA GLY A 31 22.67 -24.29 4.45
C GLY A 31 22.20 -23.99 3.03
N LEU A 32 20.96 -23.53 2.86
CA LEU A 32 20.41 -23.14 1.55
C LEU A 32 21.18 -21.94 0.95
N LEU A 33 21.41 -20.90 1.75
CA LEU A 33 22.12 -19.69 1.30
C LEU A 33 23.61 -19.93 1.03
N ALA A 34 24.27 -20.80 1.81
CA ALA A 34 25.67 -21.18 1.57
C ALA A 34 25.84 -22.04 0.30
N ALA A 35 24.82 -22.80 -0.09
CA ALA A 35 24.84 -23.59 -1.33
C ALA A 35 24.57 -22.73 -2.57
N PHE A 36 23.77 -21.66 -2.44
CA PHE A 36 23.30 -20.82 -3.55
C PHE A 36 24.39 -20.38 -4.55
N PRO A 37 25.54 -19.82 -4.12
CA PRO A 37 26.58 -19.35 -5.07
C PRO A 37 27.14 -20.47 -5.95
N LYS A 38 27.19 -21.70 -5.45
CA LYS A 38 27.71 -22.87 -6.19
C LYS A 38 26.74 -23.33 -7.29
N LEU A 39 25.48 -22.93 -7.20
CA LEU A 39 24.44 -23.29 -8.15
C LEU A 39 24.31 -22.28 -9.31
N MET A 40 24.88 -21.08 -9.14
CA MET A 40 24.93 -20.07 -10.19
C MET A 40 26.03 -20.44 -11.22
N ASN A 41 25.66 -21.17 -12.27
CA ASN A 41 26.59 -21.46 -13.36
C ASN A 41 26.92 -20.18 -14.16
N THR A 42 28.20 -19.81 -14.20
CA THR A 42 28.77 -18.79 -15.09
C THR A 42 28.53 -19.17 -16.55
N GLY A 43 27.42 -18.70 -17.13
CA GLY A 43 27.11 -18.93 -18.54
C GLY A 43 25.63 -18.94 -18.88
N LYS A 44 24.73 -19.06 -17.89
CA LYS A 44 23.28 -18.93 -18.10
C LYS A 44 22.74 -17.72 -17.34
N GLN A 45 22.20 -16.74 -18.06
CA GLN A 45 21.44 -15.65 -17.48
C GLN A 45 20.02 -16.12 -17.12
N HIS A 46 19.91 -17.01 -16.14
CA HIS A 46 18.62 -17.29 -15.52
C HIS A 46 18.51 -16.47 -14.24
N THR A 47 17.36 -15.83 -14.04
CA THR A 47 16.99 -15.09 -12.82
C THR A 47 16.43 -16.01 -11.73
N PHE A 48 16.49 -17.32 -11.95
CA PHE A 48 16.14 -18.34 -10.97
C PHE A 48 16.96 -19.62 -11.19
N VAL A 49 17.13 -20.39 -10.12
CA VAL A 49 17.79 -21.71 -10.10
C VAL A 49 16.92 -22.66 -9.30
N GLU A 50 16.66 -23.84 -9.84
CA GLU A 50 15.90 -24.89 -9.16
C GLU A 50 16.83 -25.96 -8.61
N THR A 51 16.53 -26.40 -7.40
CA THR A 51 17.10 -27.61 -6.79
C THR A 51 16.02 -28.65 -6.61
N GLU A 52 16.35 -29.81 -6.05
CA GLU A 52 15.37 -30.85 -5.75
C GLU A 52 14.28 -30.36 -4.78
N SER A 53 14.63 -29.51 -3.80
CA SER A 53 13.74 -29.12 -2.70
C SER A 53 13.13 -27.74 -2.84
N VAL A 54 13.87 -26.76 -3.37
CA VAL A 54 13.46 -25.35 -3.44
C VAL A 54 13.89 -24.70 -4.75
N ARG A 55 13.22 -23.60 -5.09
CA ARG A 55 13.61 -22.68 -6.15
C ARG A 55 14.21 -21.43 -5.53
N TYR A 56 15.35 -20.98 -6.06
CA TYR A 56 15.96 -19.69 -5.74
C TYR A 56 15.60 -18.73 -6.86
N VAL A 57 14.99 -17.60 -6.54
CA VAL A 57 14.74 -16.50 -7.48
C VAL A 57 15.60 -15.34 -7.02
N TYR A 58 16.44 -14.79 -7.88
CA TYR A 58 17.47 -13.84 -7.43
C TYR A 58 17.76 -12.74 -8.43
N GLN A 59 18.18 -11.60 -7.89
CA GLN A 59 18.59 -10.43 -8.64
C GLN A 59 19.93 -9.92 -8.09
N PRO A 60 20.95 -9.72 -8.95
CA PRO A 60 22.19 -9.08 -8.54
C PRO A 60 21.96 -7.60 -8.20
N MET A 61 22.55 -7.14 -7.10
CA MET A 61 22.53 -5.77 -6.61
C MET A 61 23.96 -5.35 -6.26
N GLU A 62 24.70 -4.79 -7.24
CA GLU A 62 26.11 -4.41 -7.10
C GLU A 62 27.03 -5.54 -6.55
N LYS A 63 27.40 -5.46 -5.27
CA LYS A 63 28.24 -6.43 -4.53
C LYS A 63 27.42 -7.49 -3.79
N LEU A 64 26.08 -7.39 -3.82
CA LEU A 64 25.14 -8.22 -3.10
C LEU A 64 24.19 -8.95 -4.06
N TYR A 65 23.43 -9.88 -3.51
CA TYR A 65 22.31 -10.55 -4.15
C TYR A 65 21.07 -10.40 -3.28
N MET A 66 19.96 -10.03 -3.91
CA MET A 66 18.64 -10.26 -3.35
C MET A 66 18.18 -11.65 -3.79
N VAL A 67 17.81 -12.50 -2.84
CA VAL A 67 17.43 -13.90 -3.07
C VAL A 67 16.11 -14.19 -2.38
N LEU A 68 15.14 -14.71 -3.13
CA LEU A 68 13.93 -15.32 -2.63
C LEU A 68 14.06 -16.84 -2.73
N ILE A 69 13.69 -17.55 -1.68
CA ILE A 69 13.59 -19.00 -1.66
C ILE A 69 12.11 -19.36 -1.68
N THR A 70 11.68 -20.03 -2.74
CA THR A 70 10.28 -20.40 -2.97
C THR A 70 10.14 -21.90 -3.19
N THR A 71 8.90 -22.40 -3.08
CA THR A 71 8.60 -23.78 -3.47
C THR A 71 8.55 -23.92 -5.00
N LYS A 72 8.85 -25.10 -5.55
CA LYS A 72 8.81 -25.31 -7.02
C LYS A 72 7.41 -25.10 -7.64
N ASN A 73 6.37 -25.20 -6.83
CA ASN A 73 4.99 -25.05 -7.26
C ASN A 73 4.49 -23.59 -7.20
N SER A 74 5.32 -22.63 -6.75
CA SER A 74 4.95 -21.22 -6.81
C SER A 74 4.94 -20.70 -8.24
N ASN A 75 4.14 -19.66 -8.47
CA ASN A 75 4.12 -18.95 -9.73
C ASN A 75 5.40 -18.11 -9.86
N ILE A 76 6.26 -18.50 -10.80
CA ILE A 76 7.55 -17.82 -11.01
C ILE A 76 7.40 -16.37 -11.46
N LEU A 77 6.33 -16.02 -12.18
CA LEU A 77 6.11 -14.63 -12.61
C LEU A 77 5.80 -13.74 -11.41
N GLU A 78 4.98 -14.24 -10.49
CA GLU A 78 4.63 -13.57 -9.23
C GLU A 78 5.84 -13.47 -8.30
N ASP A 79 6.66 -14.52 -8.20
CA ASP A 79 7.91 -14.51 -7.43
C ASP A 79 8.91 -13.49 -8.00
N LEU A 80 9.04 -13.38 -9.32
CA LEU A 80 9.93 -12.42 -9.98
C LEU A 80 9.46 -10.98 -9.78
N GLU A 81 8.14 -10.75 -9.78
CA GLU A 81 7.58 -9.43 -9.48
C GLU A 81 7.79 -9.07 -8.00
N THR A 82 7.59 -10.03 -7.09
CA THR A 82 7.88 -9.89 -5.66
C THR A 82 9.36 -9.54 -5.47
N LEU A 83 10.29 -10.26 -6.11
CA LEU A 83 11.73 -10.01 -6.05
C LEU A 83 12.10 -8.58 -6.48
N ARG A 84 11.43 -8.06 -7.53
CA ARG A 84 11.64 -6.69 -7.98
C ARG A 84 11.19 -5.68 -6.93
N LEU A 85 10.09 -5.94 -6.24
CA LEU A 85 9.61 -5.09 -5.15
C LEU A 85 10.60 -5.09 -3.97
N PHE A 86 11.05 -6.26 -3.51
CA PHE A 86 12.11 -6.36 -2.50
C PHE A 86 13.38 -5.59 -2.88
N SER A 87 13.82 -5.73 -4.14
CA SER A 87 15.03 -5.03 -4.63
C SER A 87 14.85 -3.52 -4.71
N ARG A 88 13.62 -3.03 -4.90
CA ARG A 88 13.30 -1.58 -4.90
C ARG A 88 13.13 -1.00 -3.50
N VAL A 89 12.75 -1.82 -2.53
CA VAL A 89 12.59 -1.41 -1.12
C VAL A 89 13.94 -1.14 -0.46
N ILE A 90 14.99 -1.91 -0.79
CA ILE A 90 16.31 -1.75 -0.14
C ILE A 90 16.88 -0.32 -0.30
N PRO A 91 16.91 0.29 -1.51
CA PRO A 91 17.38 1.67 -1.69
C PRO A 91 16.59 2.75 -0.95
N GLU A 92 15.38 2.46 -0.45
CA GLU A 92 14.59 3.41 0.33
C GLU A 92 15.17 3.64 1.73
N TYR A 93 15.84 2.61 2.27
CA TYR A 93 16.42 2.63 3.61
C TYR A 93 17.95 2.73 3.58
N CYS A 94 18.60 2.14 2.57
CA CYS A 94 20.05 2.11 2.42
C CYS A 94 20.49 2.97 1.24
N ARG A 95 21.32 3.98 1.47
CA ARG A 95 21.84 4.86 0.42
C ARG A 95 22.93 4.18 -0.40
N ALA A 96 23.78 3.37 0.23
CA ALA A 96 24.71 2.49 -0.47
C ALA A 96 24.39 1.02 -0.24
N LEU A 97 24.58 0.22 -1.29
CA LEU A 97 24.29 -1.23 -1.29
C LEU A 97 25.50 -2.03 -0.79
N GLU A 98 25.96 -1.70 0.42
CA GLU A 98 27.11 -2.34 1.08
C GLU A 98 26.71 -3.12 2.33
N GLU A 99 27.56 -4.08 2.74
CA GLU A 99 27.25 -5.01 3.84
C GLU A 99 27.00 -4.29 5.18
N ASN A 100 27.78 -3.25 5.48
CA ASN A 100 27.66 -2.51 6.73
C ASN A 100 26.31 -1.77 6.81
N GLU A 101 25.91 -1.08 5.74
CA GLU A 101 24.69 -0.26 5.73
C GLU A 101 23.43 -1.13 5.79
N ILE A 102 23.41 -2.26 5.07
CA ILE A 102 22.33 -3.26 5.17
C ILE A 102 22.22 -3.83 6.59
N SER A 103 23.36 -4.04 7.27
CA SER A 103 23.37 -4.52 8.66
C SER A 103 22.87 -3.45 9.64
N GLU A 104 23.19 -2.18 9.42
CA GLU A 104 22.73 -1.07 10.27
C GLU A 104 21.21 -0.88 10.17
N HIS A 105 20.65 -1.03 8.97
CA HIS A 105 19.19 -0.89 8.71
C HIS A 105 18.42 -2.23 8.67
N CYS A 106 18.97 -3.30 9.26
CA CYS A 106 18.39 -4.64 9.12
C CYS A 106 16.97 -4.76 9.69
N PHE A 107 16.64 -4.05 10.78
CA PHE A 107 15.30 -4.07 11.36
C PHE A 107 14.28 -3.32 10.51
N ASP A 108 14.66 -2.14 9.99
CA ASP A 108 13.81 -1.35 9.09
C ASP A 108 13.46 -2.15 7.83
N LEU A 109 14.47 -2.85 7.28
CA LEU A 109 14.28 -3.75 6.15
C LEU A 109 13.39 -4.94 6.48
N ILE A 110 13.52 -5.55 7.67
CA ILE A 110 12.64 -6.65 8.09
C ILE A 110 11.19 -6.19 8.20
N PHE A 111 10.93 -5.01 8.76
CA PHE A 111 9.58 -4.48 8.83
C PHE A 111 9.01 -4.22 7.44
N ALA A 112 9.77 -3.59 6.55
CA ALA A 112 9.36 -3.41 5.16
C ALA A 112 9.11 -4.76 4.45
N PHE A 113 9.89 -5.80 4.75
CA PHE A 113 9.72 -7.13 4.17
C PHE A 113 8.44 -7.83 4.65
N ASP A 114 8.04 -7.62 5.90
CA ASP A 114 6.80 -8.15 6.46
C ASP A 114 5.57 -7.47 5.82
N GLU A 115 5.67 -6.20 5.40
CA GLU A 115 4.60 -5.54 4.64
C GLU A 115 4.46 -6.07 3.20
N ILE A 116 5.53 -6.62 2.61
CA ILE A 116 5.49 -7.18 1.25
C ILE A 116 4.91 -8.60 1.25
N VAL A 117 5.21 -9.40 2.28
CA VAL A 117 4.85 -10.82 2.34
C VAL A 117 4.36 -11.17 3.74
N ALA A 118 3.12 -11.65 3.82
CA ALA A 118 2.54 -12.20 5.04
C ALA A 118 2.41 -13.72 4.92
N LEU A 119 2.98 -14.47 5.86
CA LEU A 119 2.86 -15.93 5.95
C LEU A 119 3.23 -16.69 4.66
N GLY A 120 4.14 -16.12 3.86
CA GLY A 120 4.60 -16.67 2.59
C GLY A 120 3.72 -16.36 1.38
N TYR A 121 2.67 -15.55 1.57
CA TYR A 121 1.83 -15.01 0.50
C TYR A 121 2.18 -13.55 0.27
N ARG A 122 2.27 -13.17 -1.00
CA ARG A 122 2.50 -11.77 -1.38
C ARG A 122 1.28 -10.94 -1.04
N GLU A 123 1.52 -9.79 -0.42
CA GLU A 123 0.53 -8.75 -0.22
C GLU A 123 0.48 -7.80 -1.42
N ASN A 124 -0.70 -7.28 -1.74
CA ASN A 124 -0.87 -6.35 -2.86
C ASN A 124 -0.57 -4.91 -2.42
N VAL A 125 0.71 -4.63 -2.22
CA VAL A 125 1.21 -3.32 -1.74
C VAL A 125 2.20 -2.71 -2.72
N ASN A 126 2.20 -1.38 -2.78
CA ASN A 126 3.19 -0.59 -3.51
C ASN A 126 4.23 0.04 -2.55
N LEU A 127 5.29 0.62 -3.11
CA LEU A 127 6.39 1.20 -2.34
C LEU A 127 5.95 2.32 -1.39
N ALA A 128 5.02 3.17 -1.84
CA ALA A 128 4.50 4.27 -1.03
C ALA A 128 3.67 3.77 0.15
N GLN A 129 2.84 2.73 -0.05
CA GLN A 129 2.06 2.09 1.01
C GLN A 129 2.97 1.43 2.03
N ILE A 130 4.00 0.70 1.59
CA ILE A 130 4.99 0.08 2.49
C ILE A 130 5.62 1.15 3.39
N ARG A 131 5.99 2.31 2.84
CA ARG A 131 6.52 3.43 3.62
C ARG A 131 5.53 3.88 4.69
N THR A 132 4.29 4.16 4.31
CA THR A 132 3.25 4.60 5.25
C THR A 132 2.96 3.56 6.33
N PHE A 133 2.94 2.26 5.98
CA PHE A 133 2.69 1.19 6.94
C PHE A 133 3.87 1.03 7.91
N THR A 134 5.09 1.15 7.40
CA THR A 134 6.31 1.07 8.24
C THR A 134 6.46 2.28 9.17
N GLU A 135 5.90 3.44 8.80
CA GLU A 135 5.82 4.61 9.70
C GLU A 135 4.93 4.36 10.94
N MET A 136 4.03 3.37 10.86
CA MET A 136 3.09 2.98 11.92
C MET A 136 2.28 4.15 12.50
N ASP A 137 2.07 5.22 11.72
CA ASP A 137 1.40 6.43 12.16
C ASP A 137 -0.11 6.33 11.96
N SER A 138 -0.83 5.89 13.00
CA SER A 138 -2.28 5.79 12.96
C SER A 138 -2.97 7.10 13.37
N HIS A 139 -3.76 7.67 12.46
CA HIS A 139 -4.62 8.82 12.73
C HIS A 139 -5.63 8.52 13.86
N GLU A 140 -6.20 7.31 13.86
CA GLU A 140 -7.16 6.89 14.88
C GLU A 140 -6.52 6.86 16.27
N GLU A 141 -5.27 6.42 16.37
CA GLU A 141 -4.55 6.41 17.64
C GLU A 141 -4.24 7.83 18.14
N LYS A 142 -3.85 8.75 17.26
CA LYS A 142 -3.66 10.17 17.60
C LYS A 142 -4.95 10.80 18.13
N VAL A 143 -6.07 10.56 17.45
CA VAL A 143 -7.39 11.05 17.89
C VAL A 143 -7.75 10.45 19.24
N PHE A 144 -7.58 9.14 19.42
CA PHE A 144 -7.89 8.46 20.68
C PHE A 144 -7.07 9.01 21.85
N ARG A 145 -5.75 9.21 21.65
CA ARG A 145 -4.88 9.82 22.67
C ARG A 145 -5.31 11.25 23.01
N ALA A 146 -5.68 12.06 22.02
CA ALA A 146 -6.14 13.43 22.24
C ALA A 146 -7.46 13.49 23.03
N VAL A 147 -8.42 12.61 22.71
CA VAL A 147 -9.68 12.50 23.45
C VAL A 147 -9.41 12.08 24.90
N ARG A 148 -8.58 11.05 25.11
CA ARG A 148 -8.23 10.58 26.46
C ARG A 148 -7.56 11.67 27.29
N GLU A 149 -6.59 12.40 26.71
CA GLU A 149 -5.91 13.48 27.40
C GLU A 149 -6.86 14.63 27.75
N THR A 150 -7.83 14.93 26.87
CA THR A 150 -8.86 15.93 27.13
C THR A 150 -9.76 15.51 28.29
N GLN A 151 -10.23 14.25 28.29
CA GLN A 151 -11.04 13.71 29.40
C GLN A 151 -10.29 13.72 30.73
N GLU A 152 -9.02 13.30 30.76
CA GLU A 152 -8.18 13.34 31.97
C GLU A 152 -8.00 14.78 32.48
N ARG A 153 -7.78 15.74 31.57
CA ARG A 153 -7.61 17.15 31.90
C ARG A 153 -8.89 17.76 32.46
N GLU A 154 -10.03 17.47 31.85
CA GLU A 154 -11.34 17.93 32.31
C GLU A 154 -11.70 17.35 33.68
N ALA A 155 -11.52 16.03 33.88
CA ALA A 155 -11.75 15.38 35.17
C ALA A 155 -10.86 15.98 36.28
N LYS A 156 -9.59 16.26 35.98
CA LYS A 156 -8.65 16.88 36.93
C LYS A 156 -9.02 18.33 37.24
N ALA A 157 -9.47 19.11 36.25
CA ALA A 157 -9.92 20.48 36.45
C ALA A 157 -11.21 20.53 37.29
N GLU A 158 -12.16 19.64 37.03
CA GLU A 158 -13.41 19.54 37.78
C GLU A 158 -13.15 19.09 39.23
N MET A 159 -12.30 18.09 39.45
CA MET A 159 -11.87 17.69 40.79
C MET A 159 -11.23 18.86 41.55
N ARG A 160 -10.36 19.64 40.90
CA ARG A 160 -9.71 20.78 41.53
C ARG A 160 -10.70 21.90 41.87
N ARG A 161 -11.71 22.13 41.03
CA ARG A 161 -12.78 23.11 41.28
C ARG A 161 -13.64 22.69 42.47
N LYS A 162 -14.14 21.44 42.47
CA LYS A 162 -14.92 20.87 43.58
C LYS A 162 -14.14 20.85 44.89
N ALA A 163 -12.84 20.54 44.85
CA ALA A 163 -11.99 20.56 46.03
C ALA A 163 -11.83 21.97 46.62
N LYS A 164 -11.65 22.99 45.78
CA LYS A 164 -11.59 24.39 46.23
C LYS A 164 -12.93 24.86 46.81
N GLU A 165 -14.04 24.56 46.14
CA GLU A 165 -15.38 24.90 46.63
C GLU A 165 -15.68 24.25 47.99
N LEU A 166 -15.34 22.96 48.16
CA LEU A 166 -15.49 22.25 49.43
C LEU A 166 -14.59 22.82 50.54
N GLN A 167 -13.35 23.21 50.20
CA GLN A 167 -12.42 23.82 51.14
C GLN A 167 -12.89 25.22 51.59
N GLN A 168 -13.44 26.01 50.66
CA GLN A 168 -14.01 27.32 50.95
C GLN A 168 -15.24 27.19 51.84
N ALA A 169 -16.15 26.27 51.52
CA ALA A 169 -17.34 25.99 52.34
C ALA A 169 -16.97 25.54 53.76
N ARG A 170 -15.92 24.71 53.93
CA ARG A 170 -15.41 24.35 55.26
C ARG A 170 -14.89 25.56 56.03
N ARG A 171 -14.12 26.45 55.39
CA ARG A 171 -13.60 27.67 56.03
C ARG A 171 -14.70 28.66 56.40
N ASP A 172 -15.71 28.83 55.57
CA ASP A 172 -16.82 29.74 55.85
C ASP A 172 -17.72 29.21 56.97
N ALA A 173 -17.88 27.89 57.07
CA ALA A 173 -18.56 27.24 58.21
C ALA A 173 -17.80 27.44 59.53
N GLU A 174 -16.45 27.38 59.51
CA GLU A 174 -15.63 27.69 60.69
C GLU A 174 -15.74 29.17 61.11
N ARG A 175 -15.81 30.10 60.15
CA ARG A 175 -15.93 31.55 60.41
C ARG A 175 -17.30 31.97 60.95
N GLN A 176 -18.37 31.29 60.57
CA GLN A 176 -19.73 31.61 61.04
C GLN A 176 -20.02 31.14 62.48
N GLY A 177 -19.03 30.60 63.21
CA GLY A 177 -19.18 30.25 64.63
C GLY A 177 -20.20 29.14 64.91
N LYS A 178 -20.79 28.53 63.88
CA LYS A 178 -21.58 27.32 63.99
C LYS A 178 -20.60 26.15 64.07
N LYS A 179 -20.40 25.61 65.27
CA LYS A 179 -19.84 24.27 65.44
C LYS A 179 -20.62 23.34 64.52
N ALA A 180 -19.99 22.92 63.42
CA ALA A 180 -20.44 21.76 62.69
C ALA A 180 -20.45 20.58 63.67
N PRO A 181 -21.51 19.74 63.71
CA PRO A 181 -21.46 18.51 64.48
C PRO A 181 -20.26 17.71 63.96
N GLY A 182 -19.39 17.33 64.89
CA GLY A 182 -18.04 16.90 64.59
C GLY A 182 -17.97 15.76 63.58
N PHE A 183 -17.02 15.87 62.67
CA PHE A 183 -16.42 14.68 62.05
C PHE A 183 -14.90 14.87 62.08
N GLY A 184 -14.31 14.31 63.14
CA GLY A 184 -12.90 14.36 63.47
C GLY A 184 -12.04 13.48 62.57
N GLY A 185 -10.76 13.84 62.48
CA GLY A 185 -9.74 13.06 61.80
C GLY A 185 -9.32 11.81 62.58
N PHE A 186 -8.76 10.88 61.79
CA PHE A 186 -7.77 9.86 62.10
C PHE A 186 -7.91 9.03 63.40
N GLY A 187 -8.24 7.75 63.23
CA GLY A 187 -8.04 6.71 64.24
C GLY A 187 -7.90 5.34 63.58
N SER A 188 -6.69 4.78 63.64
CA SER A 188 -6.41 3.37 63.38
C SER A 188 -7.04 2.50 64.46
N SER A 189 -7.92 1.57 64.10
CA SER A 189 -8.13 0.32 64.83
C SER A 189 -9.03 -0.63 64.06
N THR A 190 -8.48 -1.81 63.82
CA THR A 190 -9.08 -3.09 63.43
C THR A 190 -10.36 -3.46 64.19
N VAL A 191 -11.41 -3.88 63.47
CA VAL A 191 -12.46 -4.87 63.83
C VAL A 191 -13.41 -4.98 62.62
N SER A 192 -13.31 -6.05 61.82
CA SER A 192 -14.10 -7.29 61.87
C SER A 192 -15.63 -7.11 61.71
N GLY A 193 -16.17 -7.72 60.65
CA GLY A 193 -17.52 -8.30 60.67
C GLY A 193 -18.54 -7.68 59.73
N GLY A 194 -18.92 -8.46 58.71
CA GLY A 194 -20.34 -8.69 58.39
C GLY A 194 -21.04 -7.72 57.43
N SER A 195 -20.99 -8.09 56.16
CA SER A 195 -22.12 -8.21 55.22
C SER A 195 -23.30 -7.21 55.30
N THR A 196 -23.49 -6.43 54.22
CA THR A 196 -24.77 -6.37 53.46
C THR A 196 -24.53 -5.79 52.07
N ALA A 197 -25.28 -6.33 51.11
CA ALA A 197 -25.10 -6.22 49.67
C ALA A 197 -25.62 -4.91 49.04
N ALA A 198 -25.05 -4.58 47.88
CA ALA A 198 -25.80 -4.05 46.74
C ALA A 198 -25.03 -4.41 45.47
N MET A 199 -25.50 -5.45 44.77
CA MET A 199 -25.08 -5.76 43.40
C MET A 199 -25.72 -4.73 42.47
N ILE A 200 -24.92 -4.04 41.67
CA ILE A 200 -25.41 -3.27 40.52
C ILE A 200 -25.12 -4.13 39.29
N THR A 201 -26.18 -4.68 38.74
CA THR A 201 -26.23 -5.38 37.45
C THR A 201 -26.25 -4.34 36.33
N ASP A 202 -25.14 -4.21 35.60
CA ASP A 202 -25.10 -3.46 34.34
C ASP A 202 -25.91 -4.20 33.28
N THR A 203 -27.02 -3.58 32.90
CA THR A 203 -27.90 -4.06 31.84
C THR A 203 -27.43 -3.45 30.53
N ILE A 204 -26.84 -4.29 29.68
CA ILE A 204 -26.37 -3.93 28.34
C ILE A 204 -27.60 -3.63 27.47
N ILE A 205 -27.78 -2.37 27.08
CA ILE A 205 -28.80 -1.95 26.11
C ILE A 205 -28.15 -2.02 24.72
N GLU A 206 -28.51 -3.06 24.00
CA GLU A 206 -28.11 -3.33 22.61
C GLU A 206 -28.99 -2.49 21.67
N THR A 207 -28.39 -1.62 20.85
CA THR A 207 -29.10 -0.77 19.89
C THR A 207 -29.18 -1.46 18.51
N ASP A 208 -30.41 -1.58 18.04
CA ASP A 208 -30.84 -2.29 16.84
C ASP A 208 -30.29 -1.62 15.56
N LYS A 209 -29.62 -2.39 14.70
CA LYS A 209 -29.13 -1.95 13.38
C LYS A 209 -30.22 -2.19 12.31
N PRO A 210 -30.54 -1.19 11.46
CA PRO A 210 -31.55 -1.35 10.42
C PRO A 210 -31.09 -2.29 9.29
N LYS A 211 -32.02 -3.16 8.89
CA LYS A 211 -31.90 -4.26 7.93
C LYS A 211 -31.94 -3.74 6.48
N VAL A 212 -30.92 -4.06 5.68
CA VAL A 212 -30.85 -3.71 4.25
C VAL A 212 -31.68 -4.71 3.43
N ALA A 213 -32.54 -4.20 2.55
CA ALA A 213 -33.36 -4.99 1.64
C ALA A 213 -32.55 -5.44 0.40
N PRO A 214 -32.81 -6.63 -0.18
CA PRO A 214 -32.09 -7.15 -1.32
C PRO A 214 -32.57 -6.54 -2.65
N ALA A 215 -31.62 -6.24 -3.55
CA ALA A 215 -31.86 -5.73 -4.90
C ALA A 215 -32.38 -6.82 -5.87
N PRO A 216 -33.18 -6.48 -6.89
CA PRO A 216 -33.81 -7.44 -7.79
C PRO A 216 -32.88 -7.92 -8.91
N THR A 217 -32.85 -9.24 -9.13
CA THR A 217 -32.21 -9.91 -10.27
C THR A 217 -33.09 -9.88 -11.52
N ARG A 218 -32.53 -9.56 -12.70
CA ARG A 218 -33.23 -9.59 -14.00
C ARG A 218 -32.82 -10.83 -14.81
N PRO A 219 -33.74 -11.50 -15.54
CA PRO A 219 -33.47 -12.80 -16.15
C PRO A 219 -32.79 -12.70 -17.52
N SER A 220 -31.93 -13.68 -17.80
CA SER A 220 -31.30 -13.95 -19.10
C SER A 220 -32.22 -14.71 -20.04
N GLY A 221 -32.45 -14.21 -21.26
CA GLY A 221 -33.09 -14.94 -22.37
C GLY A 221 -32.08 -15.41 -23.42
N PRO A 222 -32.34 -16.50 -24.17
CA PRO A 222 -31.35 -17.13 -25.04
C PRO A 222 -31.49 -16.68 -26.50
N SER A 223 -30.37 -16.44 -27.17
CA SER A 223 -30.32 -16.32 -28.63
C SER A 223 -29.14 -17.13 -29.16
N LYS A 224 -29.44 -18.23 -29.87
CA LYS A 224 -28.51 -19.03 -30.66
C LYS A 224 -28.63 -18.66 -32.14
N ALA A 225 -27.51 -18.79 -32.87
CA ALA A 225 -27.29 -18.92 -34.33
C ALA A 225 -26.54 -17.70 -34.94
N LEU A 226 -25.49 -17.80 -35.77
CA LEU A 226 -24.81 -18.90 -36.48
C LEU A 226 -23.34 -18.47 -36.82
N LYS A 227 -22.42 -19.45 -36.69
CA LYS A 227 -21.01 -19.64 -37.15
C LYS A 227 -20.60 -18.90 -38.46
N LEU A 228 -19.35 -18.50 -38.77
CA LEU A 228 -18.06 -19.21 -38.66
C LEU A 228 -16.90 -18.28 -39.14
N GLY A 229 -15.74 -18.22 -38.45
CA GLY A 229 -14.48 -17.72 -39.04
C GLY A 229 -13.55 -16.96 -38.09
N ALA A 230 -12.54 -17.65 -37.54
CA ALA A 230 -11.49 -17.17 -36.62
C ALA A 230 -11.99 -16.75 -35.21
N LYS A 231 -11.71 -17.58 -34.19
CA LYS A 231 -12.07 -17.30 -32.79
C LYS A 231 -11.12 -16.24 -32.16
N GLY A 232 -11.22 -15.00 -32.60
CA GLY A 232 -10.86 -13.83 -31.78
C GLY A 232 -12.10 -13.36 -31.01
N LYS A 233 -11.94 -12.81 -29.81
CA LYS A 233 -12.96 -11.96 -29.20
C LYS A 233 -12.68 -10.54 -29.65
N ASP A 234 -13.73 -9.84 -30.07
CA ASP A 234 -13.62 -8.43 -30.41
C ASP A 234 -13.64 -7.61 -29.12
N VAL A 235 -12.65 -6.74 -28.98
CA VAL A 235 -12.42 -5.86 -27.84
C VAL A 235 -12.51 -4.43 -28.36
N ASN A 236 -13.40 -3.64 -27.75
CA ASN A 236 -13.53 -2.22 -28.02
C ASN A 236 -13.19 -1.44 -26.74
N ILE A 237 -12.31 -0.46 -26.86
CA ILE A 237 -11.86 0.41 -25.77
C ILE A 237 -12.07 1.85 -26.22
N GLU A 238 -12.72 2.62 -25.36
CA GLU A 238 -13.05 4.03 -25.61
C GLU A 238 -12.48 4.89 -24.48
N TYR A 239 -12.06 6.11 -24.81
CA TYR A 239 -11.73 7.13 -23.82
C TYR A 239 -12.66 8.33 -23.96
N GLU A 240 -12.87 9.03 -22.84
CA GLU A 240 -13.48 10.36 -22.84
C GLU A 240 -12.69 11.27 -21.88
N LEU A 241 -12.27 12.43 -22.38
CA LEU A 241 -11.68 13.51 -21.59
C LEU A 241 -12.81 14.20 -20.82
N GLN A 242 -12.79 14.09 -19.50
CA GLN A 242 -13.80 14.72 -18.63
C GLN A 242 -13.48 16.18 -18.29
N GLU A 243 -12.20 16.54 -18.28
CA GLU A 243 -11.73 17.88 -17.94
C GLU A 243 -11.31 18.63 -19.20
N ASP A 244 -12.25 19.38 -19.81
CA ASP A 244 -12.06 20.12 -21.06
C ASP A 244 -10.91 21.14 -21.01
N ASN A 245 -10.51 21.56 -19.81
CA ASN A 245 -9.41 22.49 -19.62
C ASN A 245 -8.04 21.83 -19.83
N LEU A 246 -7.94 20.51 -19.73
CA LEU A 246 -6.69 19.78 -19.87
C LEU A 246 -6.33 19.53 -21.34
N GLU A 247 -5.04 19.42 -21.56
CA GLU A 247 -4.45 19.02 -22.83
C GLU A 247 -3.40 17.97 -22.51
N LEU A 248 -3.70 16.72 -22.82
CA LEU A 248 -2.84 15.58 -22.55
C LEU A 248 -2.00 15.34 -23.80
N ASN A 249 -0.69 15.35 -23.65
CA ASN A 249 0.29 15.14 -24.71
C ASN A 249 0.95 13.78 -24.53
N ASP A 250 1.38 13.18 -25.64
CA ASP A 250 2.07 11.88 -25.68
C ASP A 250 1.31 10.81 -24.90
N VAL A 251 0.00 10.70 -25.15
CA VAL A 251 -0.87 9.78 -24.43
C VAL A 251 -0.62 8.36 -24.94
N VAL A 252 -0.35 7.44 -24.00
CA VAL A 252 -0.16 6.02 -24.27
C VAL A 252 -1.07 5.22 -23.35
N ILE A 253 -2.06 4.54 -23.93
CA ILE A 253 -2.94 3.61 -23.24
C ILE A 253 -2.40 2.20 -23.50
N THR A 254 -1.86 1.56 -22.47
CA THR A 254 -1.24 0.23 -22.53
C THR A 254 -2.22 -0.83 -22.05
N ILE A 255 -2.58 -1.73 -22.94
CA ILE A 255 -3.55 -2.80 -22.72
C ILE A 255 -2.80 -4.14 -22.67
N PRO A 256 -2.84 -4.86 -21.54
CA PRO A 256 -2.32 -6.22 -21.46
C PRO A 256 -3.01 -7.14 -22.48
N LEU A 257 -2.25 -8.07 -23.03
CA LEU A 257 -2.74 -9.10 -23.93
C LEU A 257 -2.41 -10.48 -23.37
N PRO A 258 -3.26 -11.49 -23.61
CA PRO A 258 -2.97 -12.86 -23.25
C PRO A 258 -1.74 -13.41 -24.00
N SER A 259 -0.92 -14.20 -23.31
CA SER A 259 0.27 -14.81 -23.90
C SER A 259 -0.08 -16.01 -24.78
N GLY A 260 0.65 -16.21 -25.88
CA GLY A 260 0.58 -17.44 -26.69
C GLY A 260 -0.58 -17.53 -27.68
N VAL A 261 -1.33 -16.44 -27.87
CA VAL A 261 -2.48 -16.38 -28.80
C VAL A 261 -2.20 -15.67 -30.13
N GLY A 262 -0.95 -15.20 -30.33
CA GLY A 262 -0.54 -14.44 -31.51
C GLY A 262 -0.70 -12.93 -31.33
N ALA A 263 -0.57 -12.18 -32.43
CA ALA A 263 -0.73 -10.73 -32.43
C ALA A 263 -2.22 -10.34 -32.54
N PRO A 264 -2.65 -9.24 -31.92
CA PRO A 264 -4.00 -8.72 -32.09
C PRO A 264 -4.23 -8.28 -33.54
N VAL A 265 -5.45 -8.48 -34.04
CA VAL A 265 -5.88 -7.93 -35.33
C VAL A 265 -6.55 -6.59 -35.05
N ILE A 266 -5.89 -5.49 -35.41
CA ILE A 266 -6.42 -4.13 -35.19
C ILE A 266 -7.53 -3.84 -36.21
N GLY A 267 -8.67 -3.35 -35.72
CA GLY A 267 -9.81 -2.86 -36.48
C GLY A 267 -9.74 -1.33 -36.65
N GLU A 268 -10.82 -0.64 -36.30
CA GLU A 268 -10.85 0.82 -36.28
C GLU A 268 -10.07 1.37 -35.07
N ILE A 269 -9.31 2.44 -35.29
CA ILE A 269 -8.49 3.07 -34.26
C ILE A 269 -8.35 4.56 -34.52
N ASP A 270 -8.50 5.36 -33.48
CA ASP A 270 -8.08 6.76 -33.47
C ASP A 270 -6.63 6.88 -33.05
N GLY A 271 -5.73 7.38 -33.91
CA GLY A 271 -4.30 7.49 -33.61
C GLY A 271 -3.48 6.29 -34.10
N GLU A 272 -2.43 5.94 -33.36
CA GLU A 272 -1.50 4.87 -33.74
C GLU A 272 -1.45 3.76 -32.69
N TYR A 273 -0.99 2.57 -33.09
CA TYR A 273 -0.75 1.48 -32.15
C TYR A 273 0.65 0.92 -32.27
N ARG A 274 1.14 0.35 -31.18
CA ARG A 274 2.35 -0.46 -31.14
C ARG A 274 2.08 -1.74 -30.37
N HIS A 275 2.39 -2.88 -30.96
CA HIS A 275 2.28 -4.17 -30.29
C HIS A 275 3.68 -4.62 -29.81
N ASP A 276 3.86 -4.75 -28.50
CA ASP A 276 5.05 -5.35 -27.89
C ASP A 276 4.76 -6.82 -27.55
N SER A 277 5.17 -7.71 -28.46
CA SER A 277 4.99 -9.16 -28.32
C SER A 277 5.81 -9.76 -27.17
N ARG A 278 6.87 -9.09 -26.70
CA ARG A 278 7.70 -9.56 -25.59
C ARG A 278 7.04 -9.26 -24.24
N ARG A 279 6.36 -8.11 -24.15
CA ARG A 279 5.59 -7.71 -22.95
C ARG A 279 4.14 -8.21 -22.98
N ASN A 280 3.68 -8.73 -24.12
CA ASN A 280 2.27 -9.02 -24.40
C ASN A 280 1.40 -7.81 -24.11
N THR A 281 1.72 -6.67 -24.71
CA THR A 281 0.95 -5.43 -24.54
C THR A 281 0.65 -4.77 -25.87
N LEU A 282 -0.54 -4.21 -25.98
CA LEU A 282 -0.94 -3.29 -27.04
C LEU A 282 -0.87 -1.87 -26.50
N GLU A 283 0.01 -1.05 -27.06
CA GLU A 283 0.14 0.37 -26.75
C GLU A 283 -0.68 1.16 -27.78
N TRP A 284 -1.68 1.89 -27.30
CA TRP A 284 -2.49 2.82 -28.08
C TRP A 284 -1.97 4.24 -27.87
N CYS A 285 -1.43 4.84 -28.92
CA CYS A 285 -0.69 6.09 -28.91
C CYS A 285 -1.51 7.21 -29.55
N LEU A 286 -1.78 8.26 -28.78
CA LEU A 286 -2.48 9.46 -29.19
C LEU A 286 -1.57 10.67 -28.94
N PRO A 287 -1.17 11.43 -29.98
CA PRO A 287 -0.25 12.55 -29.80
C PRO A 287 -0.79 13.62 -28.84
N VAL A 288 -2.08 13.95 -28.95
CA VAL A 288 -2.75 14.96 -28.12
C VAL A 288 -4.21 14.57 -27.90
N ILE A 289 -4.69 14.69 -26.66
CA ILE A 289 -6.11 14.65 -26.28
C ILE A 289 -6.47 15.99 -25.62
N ASP A 290 -7.42 16.73 -26.20
CA ASP A 290 -7.92 18.02 -25.74
C ASP A 290 -9.45 18.14 -25.98
N ALA A 291 -10.02 19.32 -25.70
CA ALA A 291 -11.44 19.58 -25.89
C ALA A 291 -11.97 19.40 -27.33
N LYS A 292 -11.10 19.42 -28.36
CA LYS A 292 -11.49 19.23 -29.77
C LYS A 292 -11.60 17.76 -30.15
N ASN A 293 -10.84 16.89 -29.50
CA ASN A 293 -10.82 15.44 -29.72
C ASN A 293 -11.01 14.67 -28.41
N LYS A 294 -12.01 15.10 -27.64
CA LYS A 294 -12.30 14.63 -26.29
C LYS A 294 -12.65 13.14 -26.18
N SER A 295 -12.93 12.46 -27.28
CA SER A 295 -13.25 11.04 -27.29
C SER A 295 -12.50 10.34 -28.42
N GLY A 296 -12.20 9.06 -28.23
CA GLY A 296 -11.68 8.20 -29.28
C GLY A 296 -11.90 6.73 -28.94
N SER A 297 -11.76 5.88 -29.95
CA SER A 297 -11.95 4.42 -29.83
C SER A 297 -10.79 3.62 -30.43
N LEU A 298 -10.62 2.42 -29.90
CA LEU A 298 -9.74 1.38 -30.40
C LEU A 298 -10.49 0.05 -30.40
N GLU A 299 -10.59 -0.54 -31.58
CA GLU A 299 -11.13 -1.87 -31.80
C GLU A 299 -10.02 -2.83 -32.21
N PHE A 300 -9.98 -4.01 -31.59
CA PHE A 300 -9.12 -5.10 -32.02
C PHE A 300 -9.73 -6.46 -31.69
N SER A 301 -9.30 -7.49 -32.42
CA SER A 301 -9.73 -8.87 -32.19
C SER A 301 -8.55 -9.73 -31.77
N ILE A 302 -8.70 -10.44 -30.64
CA ILE A 302 -7.70 -11.39 -30.15
C ILE A 302 -8.36 -12.48 -29.30
N ALA A 303 -7.80 -13.70 -29.28
CA ALA A 303 -8.30 -14.75 -28.41
C ALA A 303 -7.93 -14.44 -26.94
N GLY A 304 -8.92 -14.37 -26.05
CA GLY A 304 -8.68 -14.07 -24.62
C GLY A 304 -9.96 -14.11 -23.77
N GLN A 305 -9.81 -13.90 -22.47
CA GLN A 305 -10.88 -13.60 -21.52
C GLN A 305 -10.88 -12.11 -21.15
N PRO A 306 -12.02 -11.53 -20.73
CA PRO A 306 -12.08 -10.11 -20.39
C PRO A 306 -11.00 -9.67 -19.39
N ASN A 307 -10.74 -10.49 -18.37
CA ASN A 307 -9.74 -10.21 -17.35
C ASN A 307 -8.29 -10.21 -17.87
N ASP A 308 -8.04 -10.75 -19.07
CA ASP A 308 -6.69 -10.77 -19.66
C ASP A 308 -6.27 -9.39 -20.19
N PHE A 309 -7.22 -8.46 -20.31
CA PHE A 309 -7.00 -7.09 -20.84
C PHE A 309 -6.82 -6.05 -19.73
N PHE A 310 -6.68 -6.48 -18.49
CA PHE A 310 -6.51 -5.63 -17.31
C PHE A 310 -5.24 -6.00 -16.53
N PRO A 311 -4.63 -5.05 -15.79
CA PRO A 311 -5.03 -3.64 -15.69
C PRO A 311 -4.58 -2.82 -16.91
N VAL A 312 -5.44 -1.92 -17.38
CA VAL A 312 -5.09 -0.95 -18.43
C VAL A 312 -4.32 0.19 -17.81
N GLN A 313 -3.15 0.51 -18.35
CA GLN A 313 -2.29 1.60 -17.87
C GLN A 313 -2.38 2.80 -18.79
N VAL A 314 -2.47 4.01 -18.24
CA VAL A 314 -2.48 5.25 -19.04
C VAL A 314 -1.29 6.11 -18.64
N SER A 315 -0.52 6.58 -19.62
CA SER A 315 0.59 7.52 -19.45
C SER A 315 0.35 8.74 -20.31
N PHE A 316 0.63 9.93 -19.81
CA PHE A 316 0.59 11.18 -20.57
C PHE A 316 1.39 12.26 -19.84
N ILE A 317 1.61 13.37 -20.54
CA ILE A 317 2.20 14.59 -19.99
C ILE A 317 1.25 15.76 -20.26
N SER A 318 1.05 16.64 -19.28
CA SER A 318 0.37 17.90 -19.52
C SER A 318 1.17 19.08 -18.98
N LYS A 319 1.12 20.20 -19.69
CA LYS A 319 1.63 21.49 -19.19
C LYS A 319 0.62 22.22 -18.30
N LYS A 320 -0.61 21.69 -18.22
CA LYS A 320 -1.69 22.23 -17.39
C LYS A 320 -1.82 21.35 -16.14
N ASN A 321 -2.00 21.99 -14.99
CA ASN A 321 -2.21 21.26 -13.75
C ASN A 321 -3.63 20.70 -13.68
N TYR A 322 -3.76 19.50 -13.12
CA TYR A 322 -5.05 18.90 -12.76
C TYR A 322 -5.74 19.71 -11.66
N CYS A 323 -5.04 19.98 -10.55
CA CYS A 323 -5.50 20.92 -9.54
C CYS A 323 -5.08 22.32 -9.98
N ASN A 324 -6.01 23.27 -10.12
CA ASN A 324 -5.74 24.64 -10.57
C ASN A 324 -4.91 25.47 -9.54
N ILE A 325 -3.70 25.00 -9.24
CA ILE A 325 -2.72 25.58 -8.32
C ILE A 325 -1.77 26.42 -9.14
N GLN A 326 -1.56 27.66 -8.71
CA GLN A 326 -0.70 28.62 -9.38
C GLN A 326 0.13 29.38 -8.34
N VAL A 327 1.39 29.65 -8.67
CA VAL A 327 2.27 30.49 -7.85
C VAL A 327 1.83 31.94 -8.04
N THR A 328 1.12 32.50 -7.06
CA THR A 328 0.60 33.87 -7.15
C THR A 328 1.69 34.93 -6.96
N LYS A 329 2.65 34.69 -6.06
CA LYS A 329 3.73 35.65 -5.74
C LYS A 329 4.92 34.94 -5.10
N VAL A 330 6.12 35.45 -5.37
CA VAL A 330 7.37 35.08 -4.67
C VAL A 330 7.97 36.32 -4.01
N THR A 331 8.31 36.21 -2.72
CA THR A 331 8.88 37.30 -1.92
C THR A 331 10.12 36.84 -1.15
N GLN A 332 11.06 37.75 -0.89
CA GLN A 332 12.15 37.48 0.04
C GLN A 332 11.63 37.39 1.48
N VAL A 333 12.20 36.47 2.26
CA VAL A 333 11.88 36.29 3.69
C VAL A 333 12.26 37.54 4.48
N ASP A 334 13.45 38.08 4.19
CA ASP A 334 13.95 39.30 4.82
C ASP A 334 13.43 40.52 4.08
N GLY A 335 12.31 41.07 4.56
CA GLY A 335 11.77 42.36 4.10
C GLY A 335 10.61 42.28 3.12
N ASN A 336 10.06 41.08 2.81
CA ASN A 336 8.85 40.88 1.99
C ASN A 336 8.89 41.54 0.60
N SER A 337 10.08 41.82 0.08
CA SER A 337 10.24 42.44 -1.24
C SER A 337 9.88 41.43 -2.35
N PRO A 338 9.12 41.83 -3.39
CA PRO A 338 8.82 40.95 -4.52
C PRO A 338 10.09 40.58 -5.29
N VAL A 339 10.20 39.31 -5.70
CA VAL A 339 11.33 38.81 -6.49
C VAL A 339 10.84 38.41 -7.88
N ARG A 340 11.69 38.63 -8.89
CA ARG A 340 11.44 38.07 -10.23
C ARG A 340 11.57 36.55 -10.18
N PHE A 341 10.58 35.85 -10.73
CA PHE A 341 10.59 34.40 -10.83
C PHE A 341 10.02 33.97 -12.19
N SER A 342 10.34 32.74 -12.58
CA SER A 342 9.69 32.01 -13.66
C SER A 342 9.04 30.76 -13.06
N THR A 343 7.95 30.29 -13.66
CA THR A 343 7.29 29.03 -13.25
C THR A 343 7.28 28.10 -14.45
N GLU A 344 7.65 26.85 -14.22
CA GLU A 344 7.45 25.74 -15.14
C GLU A 344 6.50 24.75 -14.47
N THR A 345 5.46 24.36 -15.20
CA THR A 345 4.40 23.50 -14.68
C THR A 345 4.35 22.25 -15.53
N THR A 346 4.40 21.09 -14.89
CA THR A 346 4.28 19.80 -15.56
C THR A 346 3.46 18.85 -14.71
N PHE A 347 2.41 18.31 -15.30
CA PHE A 347 1.58 17.26 -14.75
C PHE A 347 1.97 15.94 -15.42
N LEU A 348 2.48 15.02 -14.61
CA LEU A 348 2.98 13.70 -15.02
C LEU A 348 2.18 12.62 -14.31
N VAL A 349 1.99 11.50 -15.00
CA VAL A 349 1.37 10.31 -14.40
C VAL A 349 2.45 9.46 -13.73
N ASP A 350 2.34 9.27 -12.41
CA ASP A 350 3.15 8.28 -11.68
C ASP A 350 2.55 6.88 -11.82
N LYS A 351 1.25 6.75 -11.52
CA LYS A 351 0.48 5.52 -11.69
C LYS A 351 -0.97 5.82 -12.02
N TYR A 352 -1.43 5.41 -13.20
CA TYR A 352 -2.85 5.42 -13.59
C TYR A 352 -3.22 4.08 -14.20
N GLU A 353 -3.93 3.27 -13.41
CA GLU A 353 -4.38 1.92 -13.76
C GLU A 353 -5.91 1.83 -13.65
N ILE A 354 -6.52 1.19 -14.64
CA ILE A 354 -7.93 0.81 -14.66
C ILE A 354 -7.96 -0.70 -14.46
N LEU A 355 -8.67 -1.17 -13.41
CA LEU A 355 -8.70 -2.57 -12.97
C LEU A 355 -9.82 -3.39 -13.59
#